data_AF-A0A2S9WZB2-F1
#
_entry.id   AF-A0A2S9WZB2-F1
#
_cell.length_a   1.000
_cell.length_b   1.000
_cell.length_c   1.000
_cell.angle_alpha   90.00
_cell.angle_beta   90.00
_cell.angle_gamma   90.00
#
_symmetry.space_group_name_H-M   'P 1'
#
loop_
_entity.id
_entity.type
_entity.pdbx_description
1 polymer ?
#
loop_
_entity_poly.entity_id
_entity_poly.type
_entity_poly.pdbx_seq_one_letter_code
_entity_poly.pdbx_strand_id
1 'polypeptide(L)'
;MNAPTQHTIPAEIGTPFAGGFYAGKLNCDGAVYALIVSPKAAGETEMSWGEYGQDIPGARSCFNGSANTQAMAEAGSALAKWALELNINSHADWYLPSRDELEMLYRAFKPTSEENFCSFRDGDNASSIPAGYLYTEQEPAQTAASAFQDGGAEAFADVWYWSSTQYSPHDAWGQDFDDGYQGHCHRHGELRARAVRRILLSN
;
A
#
# COMPACT_ATOMS: atom_id res chain seq x y z
N MET A 1 -9.47 -30.50 -12.09
CA MET A 1 -8.56 -29.34 -11.94
C MET A 1 -9.31 -28.15 -12.49
N ASN A 2 -9.70 -27.20 -11.63
CA ASN A 2 -10.43 -26.01 -12.06
C ASN A 2 -9.49 -25.17 -12.92
N ALA A 3 -9.96 -24.75 -14.09
CA ALA A 3 -9.21 -23.86 -14.96
C ALA A 3 -8.83 -22.58 -14.18
N PRO A 4 -7.61 -22.06 -14.30
CA PRO A 4 -7.26 -20.79 -13.68
C PRO A 4 -8.19 -19.70 -14.23
N THR A 5 -8.88 -19.00 -13.35
CA THR A 5 -9.70 -17.84 -13.72
C THR A 5 -8.75 -16.78 -14.26
N GLN A 6 -8.70 -16.62 -15.57
CA GLN A 6 -7.86 -15.60 -16.19
C GLN A 6 -8.50 -14.24 -15.98
N HIS A 7 -8.04 -13.50 -14.97
CA HIS A 7 -8.46 -12.14 -14.74
C HIS A 7 -7.80 -11.23 -15.77
N THR A 8 -8.58 -10.65 -16.69
CA THR A 8 -8.11 -9.55 -17.54
C THR A 8 -7.91 -8.33 -16.67
N ILE A 9 -6.65 -7.99 -16.38
CA ILE A 9 -6.29 -6.78 -15.63
C ILE A 9 -6.33 -5.55 -16.53
N PRO A 10 -6.58 -4.35 -15.98
CA PRO A 10 -6.46 -3.11 -16.75
C PRO A 10 -5.05 -2.90 -17.30
N ALA A 11 -4.96 -2.24 -18.45
CA ALA A 11 -3.69 -1.83 -19.04
C ALA A 11 -3.09 -0.62 -18.31
N GLU A 12 -3.94 0.28 -17.81
CA GLU A 12 -3.54 1.56 -17.23
C GLU A 12 -3.72 1.58 -15.72
N ILE A 13 -2.70 2.08 -15.01
CA ILE A 13 -2.74 2.39 -13.59
C ILE A 13 -3.85 3.39 -13.29
N GLY A 14 -4.56 3.21 -12.18
CA GLY A 14 -5.67 4.08 -11.78
C GLY A 14 -7.00 3.76 -12.47
N THR A 15 -7.06 2.74 -13.33
CA THR A 15 -8.34 2.28 -13.91
C THR A 15 -9.20 1.60 -12.83
N PRO A 16 -10.52 1.89 -12.75
CA PRO A 16 -11.44 1.18 -11.88
C PRO A 16 -11.41 -0.33 -12.13
N PHE A 17 -11.14 -1.10 -11.08
CA PHE A 17 -11.00 -2.55 -11.15
C PHE A 17 -11.27 -3.19 -9.79
N ALA A 18 -12.11 -4.23 -9.79
CA ALA A 18 -12.38 -5.04 -8.61
C ALA A 18 -12.73 -4.24 -7.34
N GLY A 19 -13.59 -3.24 -7.50
CA GLY A 19 -14.08 -2.38 -6.41
C GLY A 19 -13.16 -1.25 -5.99
N GLY A 20 -11.97 -1.13 -6.57
CA GLY A 20 -11.05 -0.02 -6.35
C GLY A 20 -10.36 0.38 -7.65
N PHE A 21 -9.07 0.70 -7.57
CA PHE A 21 -8.28 1.14 -8.71
C PHE A 21 -7.01 0.31 -8.83
N TYR A 22 -6.69 -0.12 -10.05
CA TYR A 22 -5.53 -0.97 -10.31
C TYR A 22 -4.21 -0.22 -10.09
N ALA A 23 -3.32 -0.81 -9.29
CA ALA A 23 -2.06 -0.21 -8.82
C ALA A 23 -0.81 -0.95 -9.31
N GLY A 24 -0.97 -1.96 -10.18
CA GLY A 24 0.15 -2.74 -10.72
C GLY A 24 0.15 -4.18 -10.25
N LYS A 25 1.26 -4.87 -10.50
CA LYS A 25 1.46 -6.29 -10.17
C LYS A 25 2.59 -6.49 -9.18
N LEU A 26 2.45 -7.50 -8.33
CA LEU A 26 3.49 -7.94 -7.41
C LEU A 26 3.63 -9.46 -7.41
N ASN A 27 4.85 -9.91 -7.13
CA ASN A 27 5.21 -11.29 -6.85
C ASN A 27 5.30 -11.47 -5.34
N CYS A 28 4.52 -12.39 -4.80
CA CYS A 28 4.64 -12.86 -3.42
C CYS A 28 4.98 -14.35 -3.44
N ASP A 29 6.26 -14.68 -3.21
CA ASP A 29 6.75 -16.07 -3.14
C ASP A 29 6.38 -16.95 -4.35
N GLY A 30 6.44 -16.39 -5.56
CA GLY A 30 6.13 -17.06 -6.83
C GLY A 30 4.69 -16.86 -7.31
N ALA A 31 3.77 -16.43 -6.43
CA ALA A 31 2.41 -16.07 -6.81
C ALA A 31 2.34 -14.62 -7.29
N VAL A 32 1.76 -14.41 -8.46
CA VAL A 32 1.57 -13.09 -9.06
C VAL A 32 0.19 -12.56 -8.74
N TYR A 33 0.13 -11.35 -8.21
CA TYR A 33 -1.11 -10.65 -7.87
C TYR A 33 -1.23 -9.33 -8.63
N ALA A 34 -2.46 -8.90 -8.89
CA ALA A 34 -2.78 -7.49 -9.13
C ALA A 34 -3.05 -6.81 -7.78
N LEU A 35 -2.48 -5.62 -7.56
CA LEU A 35 -2.77 -4.77 -6.41
C LEU A 35 -3.88 -3.78 -6.77
N ILE A 36 -4.82 -3.59 -5.85
CA ILE A 36 -5.96 -2.70 -6.02
C ILE A 36 -6.04 -1.80 -4.79
N VAL A 37 -6.01 -0.48 -4.99
CA VAL A 37 -6.22 0.50 -3.91
C VAL A 37 -7.70 0.83 -3.78
N SER A 38 -8.19 0.98 -2.55
CA SER A 38 -9.58 1.33 -2.28
C SER A 38 -9.92 2.74 -2.77
N PRO A 39 -11.19 3.06 -3.08
CA PRO A 39 -11.66 4.44 -3.18
C PRO A 39 -11.34 5.24 -1.91
N LYS A 40 -10.81 6.46 -2.07
CA LYS A 40 -10.33 7.30 -0.97
C LYS A 40 -11.42 7.53 0.07
N ALA A 41 -12.61 7.93 -0.39
CA ALA A 41 -13.72 8.30 0.48
C ALA A 41 -14.21 7.17 1.41
N ALA A 42 -13.97 5.90 1.06
CA ALA A 42 -14.48 4.75 1.81
C ALA A 42 -13.39 3.90 2.47
N GLY A 43 -12.15 3.97 1.99
CA GLY A 43 -11.06 3.10 2.45
C GLY A 43 -9.80 3.84 2.85
N GLU A 44 -9.89 5.13 3.19
CA GLU A 44 -8.83 5.88 3.86
C GLU A 44 -9.26 6.28 5.28
N THR A 45 -8.33 6.24 6.23
CA THR A 45 -8.53 6.71 7.59
C THR A 45 -7.23 7.29 8.15
N GLU A 46 -7.31 7.93 9.31
CA GLU A 46 -6.19 8.42 10.09
C GLU A 46 -6.30 7.85 11.51
N MET A 47 -5.37 6.97 11.89
CA MET A 47 -5.38 6.27 13.18
C MET A 47 -3.95 5.89 13.59
N SER A 48 -3.76 5.57 14.87
CA SER A 48 -2.52 4.98 15.36
C SER A 48 -2.31 3.58 14.77
N TRP A 49 -1.04 3.22 14.55
CA TRP A 49 -0.67 1.93 13.95
C TRP A 49 -1.04 0.75 14.86
N GLY A 50 -0.82 0.90 16.17
CA GLY A 50 -1.07 -0.10 17.20
C GLY A 50 -0.46 0.32 18.53
N GLU A 51 -0.53 -0.56 19.53
CA GLU A 51 0.01 -0.28 20.87
C GLU A 51 1.55 -0.16 20.86
N TYR A 52 2.06 0.77 21.66
CA TYR A 52 3.49 1.03 21.74
C TYR A 52 4.24 -0.03 22.54
N GLY A 53 5.45 -0.36 22.07
CA GLY A 53 6.30 -1.37 22.69
C GLY A 53 5.84 -2.81 22.42
N GLN A 54 4.74 -3.00 21.68
CA GLN A 54 4.24 -4.32 21.33
C GLN A 54 5.01 -4.87 20.14
N ASP A 55 5.65 -6.03 20.31
CA ASP A 55 6.23 -6.80 19.22
C ASP A 55 5.17 -7.71 18.59
N ILE A 56 5.02 -7.65 17.25
CA ILE A 56 4.04 -8.44 16.49
C ILE A 56 4.81 -9.17 15.38
N PRO A 57 5.43 -10.33 15.68
CA PRO A 57 6.25 -11.05 14.70
C PRO A 57 5.53 -11.37 13.38
N GLY A 58 4.22 -11.59 13.43
CA GLY A 58 3.38 -11.84 12.24
C GLY A 58 3.15 -10.63 11.34
N ALA A 59 3.53 -9.42 11.77
CA ALA A 59 3.38 -8.18 11.02
C ALA A 59 4.70 -7.70 10.37
N ARG A 60 5.71 -8.57 10.21
CA ARG A 60 7.04 -8.20 9.70
C ARG A 60 7.25 -8.44 8.21
N SER A 61 6.24 -8.92 7.47
CA SER A 61 6.40 -9.15 6.03
C SER A 61 6.49 -7.82 5.29
N CYS A 62 7.42 -7.70 4.34
CA CYS A 62 7.51 -6.53 3.48
C CYS A 62 6.53 -6.58 2.30
N PHE A 63 5.97 -7.74 1.96
CA PHE A 63 5.14 -7.93 0.75
C PHE A 63 3.75 -8.54 1.00
N ASN A 64 3.45 -9.00 2.22
CA ASN A 64 2.20 -9.67 2.53
C ASN A 64 1.37 -8.87 3.54
N GLY A 65 0.82 -7.73 3.09
CA GLY A 65 0.04 -6.84 3.95
C GLY A 65 -1.20 -7.50 4.53
N SER A 66 -1.78 -8.47 3.82
CA SER A 66 -2.94 -9.24 4.30
C SER A 66 -2.60 -10.03 5.56
N ALA A 67 -1.49 -10.77 5.55
CA ALA A 67 -1.02 -11.51 6.73
C ALA A 67 -0.62 -10.57 7.87
N ASN A 68 0.07 -9.46 7.56
CA ASN A 68 0.43 -8.48 8.57
C ASN A 68 -0.80 -7.88 9.25
N THR A 69 -1.81 -7.48 8.46
CA THR A 69 -3.03 -6.85 8.96
C THR A 69 -3.82 -7.81 9.86
N GLN A 70 -3.87 -9.10 9.51
CA GLN A 70 -4.47 -10.13 10.36
C GLN A 70 -3.75 -10.23 11.71
N ALA A 71 -2.42 -10.33 11.71
CA ALA A 71 -1.62 -10.37 12.93
C ALA A 71 -1.76 -9.09 13.78
N MET A 72 -1.84 -7.92 13.15
CA MET A 72 -2.08 -6.64 13.83
C MET A 72 -3.47 -6.62 14.50
N ALA A 73 -4.51 -7.12 13.82
CA ALA A 73 -5.86 -7.16 14.37
C ALA A 73 -5.97 -8.12 15.56
N GLU A 74 -5.33 -9.30 15.48
CA GLU A 74 -5.20 -10.26 16.58
C GLU A 74 -4.45 -9.66 17.78
N ALA A 75 -3.42 -8.84 17.52
CA ALA A 75 -2.67 -8.11 18.53
C ALA A 75 -3.44 -6.92 19.13
N GLY A 76 -4.59 -6.56 18.57
CA GLY A 76 -5.50 -5.55 19.10
C GLY A 76 -5.58 -4.23 18.33
N SER A 77 -4.79 -4.05 17.25
CA SER A 77 -4.75 -2.80 16.47
C SER A 77 -6.13 -2.41 15.95
N ALA A 78 -6.60 -1.23 16.32
CA ALA A 78 -7.88 -0.68 15.86
C ALA A 78 -7.84 -0.38 14.36
N LEU A 79 -6.72 0.14 13.86
CA LEU A 79 -6.52 0.41 12.44
C LEU A 79 -6.63 -0.88 11.59
N ALA A 80 -6.02 -1.97 12.05
CA ALA A 80 -6.10 -3.24 11.34
C ALA A 80 -7.50 -3.85 11.36
N LYS A 81 -8.21 -3.78 12.50
CA LYS A 81 -9.61 -4.21 12.60
C LYS A 81 -10.51 -3.41 11.67
N TRP A 82 -10.36 -2.09 11.64
CA TRP A 82 -11.07 -1.23 10.69
C TRP A 82 -10.86 -1.69 9.25
N ALA A 83 -9.62 -1.92 8.82
CA ALA A 83 -9.32 -2.33 7.45
C ALA A 83 -9.98 -3.68 7.09
N LEU A 84 -9.97 -4.65 8.01
CA LEU A 84 -10.57 -5.98 7.82
C LEU A 84 -12.10 -5.97 7.87
N GLU A 85 -12.73 -4.95 8.46
CA GLU A 85 -14.19 -4.77 8.51
C GLU A 85 -14.75 -4.04 7.28
N LEU A 86 -13.89 -3.44 6.44
CA LEU A 86 -14.32 -2.72 5.24
C LEU A 86 -15.07 -3.63 4.28
N ASN A 87 -16.24 -3.17 3.85
CA ASN A 87 -16.96 -3.72 2.70
C ASN A 87 -17.21 -2.60 1.68
N ILE A 88 -16.33 -2.53 0.69
CA ILE A 88 -16.35 -1.48 -0.33
C ILE A 88 -16.65 -2.12 -1.68
N ASN A 89 -17.68 -1.61 -2.36
CA ASN A 89 -18.10 -2.08 -3.68
C ASN A 89 -18.29 -3.61 -3.74
N SER A 90 -18.91 -4.19 -2.70
CA SER A 90 -19.16 -5.63 -2.53
C SER A 90 -17.91 -6.51 -2.33
N HIS A 91 -16.80 -5.92 -1.92
CA HIS A 91 -15.57 -6.62 -1.58
C HIS A 91 -15.22 -6.41 -0.11
N ALA A 92 -14.92 -7.51 0.60
CA ALA A 92 -14.68 -7.54 2.04
C ALA A 92 -13.30 -8.13 2.41
N ASP A 93 -12.38 -8.15 1.43
CA ASP A 93 -11.02 -8.68 1.52
C ASP A 93 -9.97 -7.55 1.52
N TRP A 94 -10.33 -6.40 2.10
CA TRP A 94 -9.46 -5.24 2.25
C TRP A 94 -8.50 -5.40 3.42
N TYR A 95 -7.30 -4.83 3.30
CA TYR A 95 -6.27 -4.87 4.33
C TYR A 95 -5.32 -3.67 4.21
N LEU A 96 -4.42 -3.48 5.18
CA LEU A 96 -3.41 -2.43 5.16
C LEU A 96 -2.20 -2.87 4.30
N PRO A 97 -1.73 -2.04 3.35
CA PRO A 97 -0.62 -2.40 2.48
C PRO A 97 0.65 -2.67 3.31
N SER A 98 1.41 -3.70 2.96
CA SER A 98 2.78 -3.88 3.45
C SER A 98 3.73 -2.83 2.85
N ARG A 99 4.99 -2.77 3.32
CA ARG A 99 6.01 -1.81 2.83
C ARG A 99 6.09 -1.77 1.30
N ASP A 100 6.17 -2.94 0.66
CA ASP A 100 6.33 -3.06 -0.79
C ASP A 100 5.04 -2.75 -1.53
N GLU A 101 3.88 -3.08 -0.94
CA GLU A 101 2.59 -2.69 -1.52
C GLU A 101 2.40 -1.17 -1.46
N LEU A 102 2.82 -0.52 -0.36
CA LEU A 102 2.73 0.94 -0.20
C LEU A 102 3.68 1.67 -1.15
N GLU A 103 4.90 1.16 -1.33
CA GLU A 103 5.85 1.69 -2.32
C GLU A 103 5.26 1.66 -3.72
N MET A 104 4.60 0.56 -4.10
CA MET A 104 3.92 0.49 -5.38
C MET A 104 2.81 1.53 -5.50
N LEU A 105 2.07 1.83 -4.42
CA LEU A 105 1.07 2.90 -4.44
C LEU A 105 1.71 4.26 -4.69
N TYR A 106 2.83 4.59 -4.03
CA TYR A 106 3.54 5.85 -4.29
C TYR A 106 4.01 5.91 -5.74
N ARG A 107 4.65 4.85 -6.24
CA ARG A 107 5.13 4.78 -7.62
C ARG A 107 4.01 4.91 -8.66
N ALA A 108 2.83 4.35 -8.37
CA ALA A 108 1.66 4.41 -9.24
C ALA A 108 0.92 5.75 -9.16
N PHE A 109 0.88 6.35 -7.98
CA PHE A 109 -0.07 7.40 -7.62
C PHE A 109 0.58 8.62 -6.96
N LYS A 110 1.87 8.87 -7.22
CA LYS A 110 2.55 10.09 -6.76
C LYS A 110 1.70 11.31 -7.12
N PRO A 111 1.16 12.03 -6.12
CA PRO A 111 0.19 13.09 -6.36
C PRO A 111 0.86 14.41 -6.76
N THR A 112 2.10 14.65 -6.33
CA THR A 112 2.82 15.91 -6.49
C THR A 112 3.74 15.90 -7.72
N SER A 113 4.19 17.09 -8.14
CA SER A 113 5.26 17.27 -9.13
C SER A 113 6.65 17.49 -8.50
N GLU A 114 6.76 17.36 -7.17
CA GLU A 114 8.01 17.60 -6.43
C GLU A 114 9.09 16.58 -6.80
N GLU A 115 10.35 16.91 -6.52
CA GLU A 115 11.45 15.94 -6.69
C GLU A 115 11.32 14.82 -5.65
N ASN A 116 11.71 13.60 -6.05
CA ASN A 116 11.70 12.47 -5.11
C ASN A 116 12.89 12.56 -4.14
N PHE A 117 12.65 12.16 -2.91
CA PHE A 117 13.71 11.79 -1.99
C PHE A 117 14.41 10.52 -2.48
N CYS A 118 15.69 10.63 -2.88
CA CYS A 118 16.45 9.52 -3.45
C CYS A 118 17.88 9.45 -2.87
N SER A 119 17.99 9.04 -1.61
CA SER A 119 19.25 9.09 -0.84
C SER A 119 20.07 7.79 -0.90
N PHE A 120 19.43 6.63 -0.80
CA PHE A 120 20.12 5.35 -0.73
C PHE A 120 19.36 4.21 -1.40
N ARG A 121 18.31 3.69 -0.73
CA ARG A 121 17.48 2.57 -1.22
C ARG A 121 16.01 2.91 -1.35
N ASP A 122 15.72 4.21 -1.40
CA ASP A 122 14.37 4.73 -1.61
C ASP A 122 13.84 4.21 -2.96
N GLY A 123 12.68 3.54 -2.92
CA GLY A 123 12.03 2.93 -4.08
C GLY A 123 12.46 1.50 -4.42
N ASP A 124 13.47 0.92 -3.75
CA ASP A 124 13.86 -0.44 -4.04
C ASP A 124 12.77 -1.45 -3.63
N ASN A 125 12.20 -2.15 -4.60
CA ASN A 125 11.07 -3.06 -4.39
C ASN A 125 11.17 -4.29 -5.31
N ALA A 126 11.82 -5.33 -4.80
CA ALA A 126 11.96 -6.61 -5.51
C ALA A 126 10.62 -7.37 -5.66
N SER A 127 9.60 -6.99 -4.90
CA SER A 127 8.28 -7.64 -4.94
C SER A 127 7.43 -7.13 -6.10
N SER A 128 7.68 -5.94 -6.65
CA SER A 128 6.88 -5.40 -7.76
C SER A 128 7.20 -6.10 -9.10
N ILE A 129 6.28 -6.01 -10.06
CA ILE A 129 6.47 -6.50 -11.43
C ILE A 129 6.17 -5.37 -12.43
N PRO A 130 7.19 -4.87 -13.17
CA PRO A 130 8.62 -5.21 -13.05
C PRO A 130 9.20 -4.84 -11.68
N ALA A 131 10.35 -5.42 -11.31
CA ALA A 131 11.04 -5.10 -10.07
C ALA A 131 11.35 -3.59 -10.02
N GLY A 132 10.95 -2.96 -8.92
CA GLY A 132 11.12 -1.54 -8.67
C GLY A 132 12.57 -1.29 -8.28
N TYR A 133 13.20 -0.36 -8.99
CA TYR A 133 14.55 0.11 -8.67
C TYR A 133 14.47 1.46 -7.95
N LEU A 134 15.64 1.88 -7.48
CA LEU A 134 15.86 3.15 -6.81
C LEU A 134 15.14 4.30 -7.51
N TYR A 135 14.52 5.16 -6.71
CA TYR A 135 14.07 6.44 -7.19
C TYR A 135 15.24 7.26 -7.73
N THR A 136 14.92 8.11 -8.69
CA THR A 136 15.75 9.28 -9.02
C THR A 136 14.96 10.52 -8.62
N GLU A 137 15.62 11.67 -8.58
CA GLU A 137 14.96 12.95 -8.30
C GLU A 137 13.70 13.16 -9.17
N GLN A 138 13.69 12.65 -10.41
CA GLN A 138 12.55 12.75 -11.32
C GLN A 138 11.67 11.48 -11.46
N GLU A 139 12.09 10.31 -10.96
CA GLU A 139 11.35 9.04 -11.11
C GLU A 139 11.11 8.34 -9.76
N PRO A 140 9.84 8.03 -9.41
CA PRO A 140 8.63 8.19 -10.21
C PRO A 140 8.24 9.65 -10.45
N ALA A 141 7.78 9.94 -11.66
CA ALA A 141 7.11 11.20 -11.98
C ALA A 141 5.69 11.24 -11.38
N GLN A 142 5.07 12.41 -11.35
CA GLN A 142 3.66 12.57 -10.99
C GLN A 142 2.79 11.60 -11.82
N THR A 143 1.79 10.99 -11.20
CA THR A 143 0.88 10.06 -11.88
C THR A 143 0.15 10.71 -13.05
N ALA A 144 -0.03 9.96 -14.14
CA ALA A 144 -0.84 10.39 -15.28
C ALA A 144 -2.35 10.25 -15.02
N ALA A 145 -2.75 9.52 -13.97
CA ALA A 145 -4.15 9.36 -13.60
C ALA A 145 -4.65 10.61 -12.88
N SER A 146 -5.37 11.49 -13.59
CA SER A 146 -5.82 12.79 -13.06
C SER A 146 -6.64 12.71 -11.78
N ALA A 147 -7.36 11.62 -11.54
CA ALA A 147 -8.08 11.40 -10.28
C ALA A 147 -7.14 11.28 -9.06
N PHE A 148 -5.88 10.88 -9.27
CA PHE A 148 -4.86 10.65 -8.25
C PHE A 148 -3.81 11.78 -8.16
N GLN A 149 -3.83 12.76 -9.06
CA GLN A 149 -3.01 13.97 -8.95
C GLN A 149 -3.53 14.85 -7.81
N ASP A 150 -2.67 15.70 -7.25
CA ASP A 150 -3.07 16.63 -6.17
C ASP A 150 -4.37 17.40 -6.51
N GLY A 151 -5.25 17.51 -5.51
CA GLY A 151 -6.63 18.00 -5.65
C GLY A 151 -7.64 17.02 -6.28
N GLY A 152 -7.19 15.87 -6.79
CA GLY A 152 -8.01 14.81 -7.35
C GLY A 152 -8.84 14.07 -6.29
N ALA A 153 -10.01 13.53 -6.71
CA ALA A 153 -10.93 12.84 -5.81
C ALA A 153 -10.34 11.57 -5.16
N GLU A 154 -9.35 10.96 -5.82
CA GLU A 154 -8.66 9.75 -5.39
C GLU A 154 -7.20 10.02 -5.01
N ALA A 155 -6.76 11.28 -4.97
CA ALA A 155 -5.36 11.63 -4.67
C ALA A 155 -4.96 11.17 -3.28
N PHE A 156 -3.77 10.60 -3.15
CA PHE A 156 -3.12 10.54 -1.85
C PHE A 156 -2.81 11.97 -1.41
N ALA A 157 -2.92 12.25 -0.11
CA ALA A 157 -2.45 13.51 0.44
C ALA A 157 -0.91 13.52 0.47
N ASP A 158 -0.30 14.70 0.38
CA ASP A 158 1.13 15.00 0.50
C ASP A 158 1.62 14.85 1.95
N VAL A 159 1.36 13.69 2.54
CA VAL A 159 1.67 13.36 3.93
C VAL A 159 2.08 11.91 4.07
N TRP A 160 2.43 11.52 5.30
CA TRP A 160 2.79 10.15 5.62
C TRP A 160 1.61 9.19 5.64
N TYR A 161 1.85 8.02 5.05
CA TYR A 161 0.98 6.85 5.10
C TYR A 161 1.63 5.67 5.81
N TRP A 162 0.84 4.98 6.63
CA TRP A 162 1.23 3.73 7.28
C TRP A 162 1.28 2.56 6.30
N SER A 163 2.32 1.74 6.43
CA SER A 163 2.26 0.35 6.01
C SER A 163 1.90 -0.55 7.20
N SER A 164 1.50 -1.79 6.93
CA SER A 164 1.32 -2.84 7.94
C SER A 164 2.62 -3.50 8.39
N THR A 165 3.78 -3.10 7.84
CA THR A 165 5.06 -3.74 8.14
C THR A 165 5.68 -3.15 9.40
N GLN A 166 5.83 -4.00 10.42
CA GLN A 166 6.54 -3.71 11.66
C GLN A 166 8.04 -3.56 11.42
N TYR A 167 8.63 -2.43 11.81
CA TYR A 167 10.09 -2.26 11.81
C TYR A 167 10.70 -2.71 13.15
N SER A 168 10.14 -2.23 14.25
CA SER A 168 10.54 -2.54 15.62
C SER A 168 9.32 -2.55 16.55
N PRO A 169 9.45 -2.96 17.83
CA PRO A 169 8.37 -2.79 18.81
C PRO A 169 7.92 -1.32 19.02
N HIS A 170 8.72 -0.34 18.56
CA HIS A 170 8.47 1.09 18.74
C HIS A 170 8.07 1.82 17.45
N ASP A 171 8.44 1.27 16.28
CA ASP A 171 8.29 1.96 15.00
C ASP A 171 7.72 1.05 13.91
N ALA A 172 6.89 1.61 13.04
CA ALA A 172 6.38 0.93 11.85
C ALA A 172 6.86 1.64 10.58
N TRP A 173 6.93 0.90 9.48
CA TRP A 173 7.25 1.49 8.19
C TRP A 173 6.12 2.39 7.70
N GLY A 174 6.48 3.57 7.21
CA GLY A 174 5.60 4.47 6.50
C GLY A 174 6.30 5.04 5.27
N GLN A 175 5.52 5.76 4.46
CA GLN A 175 6.02 6.47 3.30
C GLN A 175 5.36 7.83 3.18
N ASP A 176 6.17 8.85 2.92
CA ASP A 176 5.70 10.18 2.59
C ASP A 176 5.22 10.23 1.13
N PHE A 177 4.03 10.76 0.89
CA PHE A 177 3.45 10.90 -0.44
C PHE A 177 3.73 12.27 -1.07
N ASP A 178 4.45 13.17 -0.39
CA ASP A 178 5.03 14.36 -1.01
C ASP A 178 6.23 13.99 -1.91
N ASP A 179 7.30 13.46 -1.31
CA ASP A 179 8.58 13.20 -1.97
C ASP A 179 8.97 11.70 -2.04
N GLY A 180 8.14 10.81 -1.48
CA GLY A 180 8.36 9.38 -1.56
C GLY A 180 9.28 8.82 -0.48
N TYR A 181 9.76 9.64 0.46
CA TYR A 181 10.67 9.20 1.50
C TYR A 181 10.10 8.02 2.29
N GLN A 182 10.90 6.95 2.40
CA GLN A 182 10.54 5.73 3.12
C GLN A 182 11.27 5.69 4.45
N GLY A 183 10.50 5.69 5.53
CA GLY A 183 11.05 5.77 6.88
C GLY A 183 10.31 4.91 7.89
N HIS A 184 10.84 4.88 9.10
CA HIS A 184 10.15 4.32 10.25
C HIS A 184 9.66 5.47 11.13
N CYS A 185 8.37 5.47 11.45
CA CYS A 185 7.75 6.47 12.30
C CYS A 185 7.35 5.83 13.64
N HIS A 186 7.45 6.62 14.72
CA HIS A 186 6.99 6.18 16.04
C HIS A 186 5.49 5.85 16.00
N ARG A 187 5.10 4.68 16.53
CA ARG A 187 3.74 4.10 16.45
C ARG A 187 2.62 4.93 17.09
N HIS A 188 2.97 5.97 17.86
CA HIS A 188 2.02 6.88 18.50
C HIS A 188 1.55 8.03 17.61
N GLY A 189 2.18 8.24 16.45
CA GLY A 189 1.66 9.16 15.45
C GLY A 189 0.36 8.62 14.87
N GLU A 190 -0.64 9.48 14.72
CA GLU A 190 -1.76 9.20 13.83
C GLU A 190 -1.30 9.57 12.42
N LEU A 191 -1.11 8.57 11.56
CA LEU A 191 -0.81 8.78 10.14
C LEU A 191 -1.96 8.19 9.32
N ARG A 192 -2.00 8.54 8.03
CA ARG A 192 -3.04 8.03 7.14
C ARG A 192 -2.79 6.58 6.80
N ALA A 193 -3.85 5.86 6.48
CA ALA A 193 -3.77 4.52 5.94
C ALA A 193 -4.86 4.35 4.89
N ARG A 194 -4.49 3.81 3.73
CA ARG A 194 -5.42 3.52 2.66
C ARG A 194 -5.40 2.03 2.35
N ALA A 195 -6.58 1.42 2.41
CA ALA A 195 -6.72 -0.01 2.27
C ALA A 195 -6.43 -0.46 0.84
N VAL A 196 -5.88 -1.66 0.72
CA VAL A 196 -5.65 -2.34 -0.53
C VAL A 196 -6.27 -3.74 -0.49
N ARG A 197 -6.41 -4.33 -1.67
CA ARG A 197 -6.70 -5.75 -1.83
C ARG A 197 -5.90 -6.31 -3.00
N ARG A 198 -5.85 -7.63 -3.11
CA ARG A 198 -5.12 -8.32 -4.18
C ARG A 198 -5.95 -9.37 -4.89
N ILE A 199 -5.72 -9.52 -6.19
CA ILE A 199 -6.32 -10.60 -7.00
C ILE A 199 -5.20 -11.49 -7.51
N LEU A 200 -5.31 -12.80 -7.25
CA LEU A 200 -4.37 -13.79 -7.78
C LEU A 200 -4.49 -13.90 -9.30
N LEU A 201 -3.37 -13.78 -10.00
CA LEU A 201 -3.29 -13.89 -11.47
C LEU A 201 -2.67 -15.22 -11.90
N SER A 202 -1.62 -15.67 -11.21
CA SER A 202 -0.94 -16.96 -11.47
C SER A 202 -0.14 -17.42 -10.25
N ASN A 203 0.15 -18.72 -10.18
CA ASN A 203 0.99 -19.37 -9.17
C ASN A 203 1.89 -20.44 -9.79
#